data_AF-A0A377I3X2-F1
#
_entry.id   AF-A0A377I3X2-F1
#
_cell.length_a   1.000
_cell.length_b   1.000
_cell.length_c   1.000
_cell.angle_alpha   90.00
_cell.angle_beta   90.00
_cell.angle_gamma   90.00
#
_symmetry.space_group_name_H-M   'P 1'
#
loop_
_entity.id
_entity.type
_entity.pdbx_description
1 polymer ?
#
loop_
_entity_poly.entity_id
_entity_poly.type
_entity_poly.pdbx_seq_one_letter_code
_entity_poly.pdbx_strand_id
1 'polypeptide(L)'
;MNLTHRYINNKQGKPEFIILPIAEYESLLANAIPYDDDNEEDWEKIPVEKDEFDDVTIPNEVVWIMAEKNVNSLGAWRIYRNLSQQEVAEMAG
;
A
#
# COMPACT_ATOMS: atom_id res chain seq x y z
N MET A 1 25.94 -26.91 -5.68
CA MET A 1 27.12 -26.13 -6.12
C MET A 1 27.73 -25.47 -4.91
N ASN A 2 29.02 -25.69 -4.64
CA ASN A 2 29.71 -25.06 -3.52
C ASN A 2 30.32 -23.76 -4.03
N LEU A 3 29.60 -22.65 -3.88
CA LEU A 3 30.04 -21.34 -4.34
C LEU A 3 30.75 -20.65 -3.17
N THR A 4 32.06 -20.58 -3.24
CA THR A 4 32.88 -19.95 -2.19
C THR A 4 32.80 -18.43 -2.35
N HIS A 5 32.04 -17.76 -1.48
CA HIS A 5 32.02 -16.30 -1.39
C HIS A 5 33.41 -15.77 -1.03
N ARG A 6 33.88 -14.74 -1.75
CA ARG A 6 35.15 -14.08 -1.45
C ARG A 6 34.93 -12.60 -1.18
N TYR A 7 35.37 -12.17 0.00
CA TYR A 7 35.35 -10.78 0.40
C TYR A 7 36.66 -10.08 0.03
N ILE A 8 36.54 -8.81 -0.36
CA ILE A 8 37.66 -7.88 -0.50
C ILE A 8 37.51 -6.87 0.64
N ASN A 9 38.51 -6.86 1.52
CA ASN A 9 38.51 -6.03 2.71
C ASN A 9 39.29 -4.74 2.48
N ASN A 10 38.88 -3.68 3.17
CA ASN A 10 39.61 -2.41 3.20
C ASN A 10 40.89 -2.52 4.04
N LYS A 11 41.66 -1.42 4.12
CA LYS A 11 42.94 -1.37 4.87
C LYS A 11 42.79 -1.63 6.38
N GLN A 12 41.59 -1.54 6.93
CA GLN A 12 41.28 -1.82 8.33
C GLN A 12 40.78 -3.26 8.53
N GLY A 13 40.74 -4.08 7.47
CA GLY A 13 40.26 -5.46 7.52
C GLY A 13 38.74 -5.61 7.46
N LYS A 14 37.98 -4.53 7.27
CA LYS A 14 36.52 -4.57 7.13
C LYS A 14 36.13 -4.92 5.68
N PRO A 15 35.20 -5.86 5.45
CA PRO A 15 34.69 -6.15 4.10
C PRO A 15 34.08 -4.91 3.45
N GLU A 16 34.49 -4.63 2.22
CA GLU A 16 34.00 -3.50 1.41
C GLU A 16 33.36 -3.99 0.11
N PHE A 17 33.88 -5.08 -0.47
CA PHE A 17 33.32 -5.70 -1.66
C PHE A 17 33.21 -7.22 -1.50
N ILE A 18 32.35 -7.84 -2.30
CA ILE A 18 32.18 -9.30 -2.39
C ILE A 18 32.20 -9.73 -3.87
N ILE A 19 32.84 -10.86 -4.15
CA ILE A 19 32.81 -11.51 -5.47
C ILE A 19 31.74 -12.60 -5.43
N LEU A 20 30.78 -12.47 -6.33
CA LEU A 20 29.67 -13.41 -6.50
C LEU A 20 29.67 -13.97 -7.93
N PRO A 21 29.27 -15.23 -8.12
CA PRO A 21 28.86 -15.73 -9.43
C PRO A 21 27.69 -14.91 -9.97
N ILE A 22 27.69 -14.65 -11.28
CA ILE A 22 26.66 -13.81 -11.94
C ILE A 22 25.25 -14.35 -11.67
N ALA A 23 25.04 -15.66 -11.78
CA ALA A 23 23.73 -16.28 -11.54
C ALA A 23 23.19 -16.04 -10.11
N GLU A 24 24.08 -15.95 -9.12
CA GLU A 24 23.69 -15.67 -7.74
C GLU A 24 23.37 -14.19 -7.55
N TYR A 25 24.14 -13.29 -8.16
CA TYR A 25 23.83 -11.86 -8.18
C TYR A 25 22.48 -11.57 -8.83
N GLU A 26 22.20 -12.19 -9.98
CA GLU A 26 20.92 -12.04 -10.69
C GLU A 26 19.74 -12.56 -9.86
N SER A 27 19.90 -13.69 -9.18
CA SER A 27 18.87 -14.22 -8.27
C SER A 27 18.62 -13.30 -7.08
N LEU A 28 19.67 -12.71 -6.49
CA LEU A 28 19.52 -11.73 -5.42
C LEU A 28 18.81 -10.46 -5.89
N LEU A 29 19.09 -9.99 -7.11
CA LEU A 29 18.38 -8.84 -7.69
C LEU A 29 16.90 -9.14 -7.89
N ALA A 30 16.55 -10.28 -8.47
CA ALA A 30 15.15 -10.66 -8.68
C ALA A 30 14.34 -10.68 -7.37
N ASN A 31 14.93 -11.19 -6.28
CA ASN A 31 14.27 -11.23 -4.97
C ASN A 31 14.32 -9.89 -4.20
N ALA A 32 15.20 -8.97 -4.58
CA ALA A 32 15.39 -7.70 -3.87
C ALA A 32 14.52 -6.55 -4.42
N ILE A 33 13.78 -6.76 -5.51
CA ILE A 33 12.88 -5.75 -6.06
C ILE A 33 11.63 -5.70 -5.16
N PRO A 34 11.40 -4.63 -4.38
CA PRO A 34 10.29 -4.57 -3.42
C PRO A 34 8.91 -4.41 -4.07
N TYR A 35 8.85 -4.34 -5.41
CA TYR A 35 7.69 -3.92 -6.18
C TYR A 35 7.44 -4.77 -7.43
N ASP A 36 8.12 -5.91 -7.61
CA ASP A 36 7.72 -6.90 -8.61
C ASP A 36 6.79 -7.92 -7.95
N ASP A 37 5.76 -7.38 -7.29
CA ASP A 37 4.74 -8.11 -6.55
C ASP A 37 3.52 -8.36 -7.45
N ASP A 38 3.74 -8.59 -8.74
CA ASP A 38 2.71 -9.07 -9.67
C ASP A 38 2.50 -10.59 -9.52
N ASN A 39 3.28 -11.25 -8.66
CA ASN A 39 3.14 -12.67 -8.38
C ASN A 39 2.12 -12.89 -7.26
N GLU A 40 0.83 -12.85 -7.62
CA GLU A 40 -0.32 -13.06 -6.72
C GLU A 40 -0.18 -14.32 -5.83
N GLU A 41 0.64 -15.30 -6.21
CA GLU A 41 0.93 -16.51 -5.43
C GLU A 41 1.66 -16.23 -4.09
N ASP A 42 2.44 -15.15 -4.01
CA ASP A 42 3.21 -14.77 -2.82
C ASP A 42 2.40 -13.89 -1.84
N TRP A 43 1.18 -13.50 -2.22
CA TRP A 43 0.32 -12.64 -1.40
C TRP A 43 -0.38 -13.44 -0.30
N GLU A 44 -0.24 -12.98 0.94
CA GLU A 44 -1.06 -13.50 2.03
C GLU A 44 -2.51 -12.99 1.92
N LYS A 45 -3.48 -13.90 2.06
CA LYS A 45 -4.90 -13.51 2.12
C LYS A 45 -5.17 -12.77 3.43
N ILE A 46 -5.40 -11.47 3.33
CA ILE A 46 -5.91 -10.68 4.44
C ILE A 46 -7.38 -11.09 4.68
N PRO A 47 -7.76 -11.54 5.89
CA PRO A 47 -9.16 -11.86 6.18
C PRO A 47 -9.99 -10.58 6.10
N VAL A 48 -10.90 -10.51 5.13
CA VAL A 48 -11.91 -9.47 5.04
C VAL A 48 -13.14 -9.95 5.82
N GLU A 49 -13.41 -9.30 6.95
CA GLU A 49 -14.69 -9.49 7.64
C GLU A 49 -15.78 -8.83 6.82
N LYS A 50 -16.56 -9.63 6.10
CA LYS A 50 -17.72 -9.12 5.37
C LYS A 50 -18.77 -8.65 6.35
N ASP A 51 -19.29 -7.45 6.15
CA ASP A 51 -20.44 -6.94 6.87
C ASP A 51 -21.64 -6.67 5.94
N GLU A 52 -22.72 -6.13 6.49
CA GLU A 52 -23.95 -5.82 5.75
C GLU A 52 -23.79 -4.65 4.76
N PHE A 53 -22.68 -3.92 4.82
CA PHE A 53 -22.39 -2.72 4.04
C PHE A 53 -21.36 -2.94 2.94
N ASP A 54 -20.73 -4.11 2.84
CA ASP A 54 -19.72 -4.45 1.80
C ASP A 54 -20.20 -4.22 0.36
N ASP A 55 -21.50 -4.43 0.09
CA ASP A 55 -22.10 -4.23 -1.23
C ASP A 55 -22.65 -2.80 -1.45
N VAL A 56 -22.51 -1.91 -0.45
CA VAL A 56 -23.00 -0.54 -0.50
C VAL A 56 -21.95 0.36 -1.16
N THR A 57 -22.30 0.91 -2.31
CA THR A 57 -21.44 1.86 -3.03
C THR A 57 -21.68 3.30 -2.58
N ILE A 58 -20.60 4.09 -2.51
CA ILE A 58 -20.66 5.55 -2.31
C ILE A 58 -20.43 6.24 -3.66
N PRO A 59 -21.19 7.31 -4.02
CA PRO A 59 -20.96 8.07 -5.24
C PRO A 59 -19.52 8.63 -5.31
N ASN A 60 -18.92 8.59 -6.50
CA ASN A 60 -17.57 9.09 -6.74
C ASN A 60 -17.40 10.56 -6.31
N GLU A 61 -18.43 11.38 -6.52
CA GLU A 61 -18.44 12.80 -6.13
C GLU A 61 -18.28 12.98 -4.62
N VAL A 62 -18.84 12.09 -3.80
CA VAL A 62 -18.72 12.16 -2.34
C VAL A 62 -17.28 11.87 -1.93
N VAL A 63 -16.64 10.86 -2.51
CA VAL A 63 -15.22 10.53 -2.29
C VAL A 63 -14.33 11.70 -2.72
N TRP A 64 -14.62 12.29 -3.89
CA TRP A 64 -13.89 13.46 -4.38
C TRP A 64 -14.03 14.66 -3.44
N ILE A 65 -15.23 14.93 -2.92
CA ILE A 65 -15.47 16.01 -1.95
C ILE A 65 -14.68 15.78 -0.66
N MET A 66 -14.60 14.54 -0.15
CA MET A 66 -13.80 14.20 1.03
C MET A 66 -12.33 14.57 0.83
N ALA A 67 -11.75 14.16 -0.30
CA ALA A 67 -10.36 14.42 -0.64
C ALA A 67 -10.09 15.92 -0.88
N GLU A 68 -10.87 16.56 -1.75
CA GLU A 68 -10.65 17.94 -2.19
C GLU A 68 -10.88 18.96 -1.05
N LYS A 69 -11.90 18.73 -0.21
CA LYS A 69 -12.27 19.67 0.86
C LYS A 69 -11.72 19.27 2.22
N ASN A 70 -11.01 18.15 2.31
CA ASN A 70 -10.49 17.58 3.55
C ASN A 70 -11.56 17.46 4.64
N VAL A 71 -12.72 16.87 4.28
CA VAL A 71 -13.85 16.66 5.19
C VAL A 71 -14.13 15.17 5.39
N ASN A 72 -14.72 14.83 6.54
CA ASN A 72 -15.19 13.47 6.78
C ASN A 72 -16.41 13.12 5.90
N SER A 73 -16.81 11.83 5.91
CA SER A 73 -17.91 11.32 5.08
C SER A 73 -19.22 12.08 5.29
N LEU A 74 -19.60 12.36 6.54
CA LEU A 74 -20.82 13.12 6.85
C LEU A 74 -20.78 14.55 6.27
N GLY A 75 -19.62 15.22 6.36
CA GLY A 75 -19.42 16.54 5.77
C GLY A 75 -19.51 16.52 4.24
N ALA A 76 -18.98 15.49 3.60
CA ALA A 76 -19.07 15.32 2.16
C ALA A 76 -20.52 15.08 1.70
N TRP A 77 -21.27 14.23 2.39
CA TRP A 77 -22.70 14.00 2.11
C TRP A 77 -23.53 15.27 2.27
N ARG A 78 -23.28 16.06 3.32
CA ARG A 78 -23.94 17.36 3.53
C ARG A 78 -23.71 18.30 2.35
N ILE A 79 -22.47 18.41 1.89
CA ILE A 79 -22.11 19.29 0.76
C ILE A 79 -22.71 18.76 -0.55
N TYR A 80 -22.62 17.46 -0.81
CA TYR A 80 -23.16 16.82 -2.00
C TYR A 80 -24.68 17.02 -2.13
N ARG A 81 -25.39 16.98 -1.00
CA ARG A 81 -26.85 17.16 -0.93
C ARG A 81 -27.27 18.63 -0.77
N ASN A 82 -26.31 19.56 -0.74
CA ASN A 82 -26.51 20.99 -0.54
C ASN A 82 -27.35 21.30 0.72
N LEU A 83 -27.10 20.58 1.82
CA LEU A 83 -27.82 20.74 3.08
C LEU A 83 -27.13 21.77 3.99
N SER A 84 -27.93 22.64 4.59
CA SER A 84 -27.51 23.51 5.69
C SER A 84 -27.28 22.72 6.97
N GLN A 85 -26.54 23.31 7.93
CA GLN A 85 -26.29 22.67 9.23
C GLN A 85 -27.61 22.42 10.00
N GLN A 86 -28.61 23.28 9.81
CA GLN A 86 -29.93 23.14 10.43
C GLN A 86 -30.69 21.93 9.86
N GLU A 87 -30.72 21.78 8.52
CA GLU A 87 -31.38 20.63 7.88
C GLU A 87 -30.72 19.30 8.27
N VAL A 88 -29.39 19.27 8.40
CA VAL A 88 -28.69 18.07 8.88
C VAL A 88 -29.08 17.75 10.32
N ALA A 89 -29.21 18.74 11.19
CA ALA A 89 -29.61 18.53 12.58
C ALA A 89 -31.06 18.02 12.70
N GLU A 90 -31.96 18.49 11.84
CA GLU A 90 -33.36 18.02 11.79
C GLU A 90 -33.46 16.58 11.27
N MET A 91 -32.60 16.18 10.32
CA MET A 91 -32.56 14.82 9.78
C MET A 91 -31.85 13.81 10.69
N ALA A 92 -30.86 14.26 11.47
CA ALA A 92 -30.07 13.42 12.37
C ALA A 92 -30.68 13.24 13.77
N GLY A 93 -31.91 13.73 13.97
CA GLY A 93 -32.67 13.84 15.23
C GLY A 93 -32.34 12.82 16.32
#